data_AF-A0A813IIH2-F1
#
_entry.id   AF-A0A813IIH2-F1
#
_cell.length_a   1.000
_cell.length_b   1.000
_cell.length_c   1.000
_cell.angle_alpha   90.00
_cell.angle_beta   90.00
_cell.angle_gamma   90.00
#
_symmetry.space_group_name_H-M   'P 1'
#
loop_
_entity.id
_entity.type
_entity.pdbx_description
1 polymer ?
#
loop_
_entity_poly.entity_id
_entity_poly.type
_entity_poly.pdbx_seq_one_letter_code
_entity_poly.pdbx_strand_id
1 'polypeptide(L)'
;TQYHDGTAPSNFKMLSAEDRAFLEKAMVEAFGEVEDTNGIMKEAAAKITADDRTDESITVALEVIDYCCDNPDCARNAEKLGVLQPMLDVIGTHPGAIRTRALEVLALLFSNNKNIQEAGIKRGALQALVNLTK
;
A
#
# COMPACT_ATOMS: atom_id res chain seq x y z
N THR A 1 3.24 45.84 -7.22
CA THR A 1 2.92 44.42 -6.98
C THR A 1 4.10 43.79 -6.26
N GLN A 2 3.88 43.25 -5.06
CA GLN A 2 4.96 42.71 -4.22
C GLN A 2 5.30 41.30 -4.72
N TYR A 3 6.50 41.13 -5.26
CA TYR A 3 7.00 39.84 -5.77
C TYR A 3 7.47 38.98 -4.59
N HIS A 4 6.89 37.80 -4.43
CA HIS A 4 7.28 36.80 -3.42
C HIS A 4 7.92 35.61 -4.16
N ASP A 5 9.22 35.41 -4.01
CA ASP A 5 9.98 34.36 -4.73
C ASP A 5 10.01 33.00 -4.03
N GLY A 6 9.33 32.88 -2.88
CA GLY A 6 9.23 31.63 -2.12
C GLY A 6 10.52 31.19 -1.41
N THR A 7 11.59 31.99 -1.41
CA THR A 7 12.88 31.64 -0.79
C THR A 7 13.10 32.25 0.60
N ALA A 8 12.11 32.99 1.11
CA ALA A 8 12.15 33.51 2.46
C ALA A 8 12.24 32.36 3.48
N PRO A 9 13.08 32.47 4.53
CA PRO A 9 13.20 31.45 5.56
C PRO A 9 11.82 31.15 6.14
N SER A 10 11.40 29.88 6.09
CA SER A 10 10.06 29.51 6.55
C SER A 10 9.96 29.74 8.06
N ASN A 11 9.13 30.69 8.47
CA ASN A 11 8.66 30.78 9.85
C ASN A 11 7.62 29.69 10.08
N PHE A 12 8.06 28.43 10.04
CA PHE A 12 7.19 27.29 10.27
C PHE A 12 6.60 27.41 11.67
N LYS A 13 5.32 27.75 11.74
CA LYS A 13 4.53 27.72 12.97
C LYS A 13 3.69 26.46 12.92
N MET A 14 3.82 25.64 13.95
CA MET A 14 2.93 24.51 14.16
C MET A 14 1.50 25.04 14.25
N LEU A 15 0.57 24.45 13.49
CA LEU A 15 -0.84 24.86 13.48
C LEU A 15 -1.44 24.78 14.87
N SER A 16 -2.26 25.76 15.22
CA SER A 16 -3.11 25.66 16.42
C SER A 16 -4.12 24.53 16.25
N ALA A 17 -4.64 24.00 17.36
CA ALA A 17 -5.67 22.95 17.30
C ALA A 17 -6.94 23.43 16.56
N GLU A 18 -7.28 24.72 16.71
CA GLU A 18 -8.43 25.34 16.04
C GLU A 18 -8.22 25.45 14.53
N ASP A 19 -7.07 25.96 14.10
CA ASP A 19 -6.74 26.08 12.66
C ASP A 19 -6.68 24.71 11.99
N ARG A 20 -6.16 23.69 12.70
CA ARG A 20 -6.14 22.32 12.21
C ARG A 20 -7.54 21.76 12.03
N ALA A 21 -8.42 21.93 13.02
CA ALA A 21 -9.80 21.47 12.94
C ALA A 21 -10.58 22.19 11.83
N PHE A 22 -10.35 23.49 11.64
CA PHE A 22 -10.92 24.26 10.55
C PHE A 22 -10.47 23.74 9.18
N LEU A 23 -9.16 23.49 9.00
CA LEU A 23 -8.61 22.94 7.77
C LEU A 23 -9.13 21.52 7.48
N GLU A 24 -9.14 20.64 8.49
CA GLU A 24 -9.68 19.28 8.35
C GLU A 24 -11.16 19.32 7.92
N LYS A 25 -11.97 20.19 8.53
CA LYS A 25 -13.38 20.36 8.14
C LYS A 25 -13.53 20.88 6.71
N ALA A 26 -12.74 21.89 6.32
CA ALA A 26 -12.77 22.44 4.98
C ALA A 26 -12.32 21.41 3.92
N MET A 27 -11.36 20.55 4.27
CA MET A 27 -10.95 19.43 3.41
C MET A 27 -12.08 18.42 3.24
N VAL A 28 -12.77 18.05 4.31
CA VAL A 28 -13.92 17.11 4.23
C VAL A 28 -15.08 17.72 3.44
N GLU A 29 -15.38 19.01 3.62
CA GLU A 29 -16.41 19.70 2.84
C GLU A 29 -16.08 19.77 1.35
N ALA A 30 -14.79 19.95 1.00
CA ALA A 30 -14.34 20.08 -0.37
C ALA A 30 -14.13 18.75 -1.11
N PHE A 31 -13.66 17.72 -0.41
CA PHE A 31 -13.21 16.45 -1.02
C PHE A 31 -13.96 15.21 -0.50
N GLY A 32 -14.84 15.35 0.49
CA GLY A 32 -15.49 14.23 1.18
C GLY A 32 -14.60 13.58 2.25
N GLU A 33 -15.04 12.45 2.79
CA GLU A 33 -14.21 11.63 3.68
C GLU A 33 -13.04 11.05 2.89
N VAL A 34 -11.81 11.34 3.33
CA VAL A 34 -10.60 10.74 2.78
C VAL A 34 -10.48 9.34 3.34
N GLU A 35 -10.65 8.34 2.49
CA GLU A 35 -10.46 6.94 2.85
C GLU A 35 -8.99 6.67 3.22
N ASP A 36 -8.74 6.06 4.38
CA ASP A 36 -7.39 5.63 4.78
C ASP A 36 -7.01 4.31 4.08
N THR A 37 -6.68 4.41 2.79
CA THR A 37 -6.29 3.25 1.98
C THR A 37 -5.05 2.54 2.54
N ASN A 38 -4.15 3.25 3.23
CA ASN A 38 -2.98 2.64 3.88
C ASN A 38 -3.41 1.75 5.05
N GLY A 39 -4.33 2.23 5.90
CA GLY A 39 -4.93 1.46 6.98
C GLY A 39 -5.61 0.20 6.45
N ILE A 40 -6.44 0.35 5.42
CA ILE A 40 -7.15 -0.77 4.77
C ILE A 40 -6.18 -1.81 4.20
N MET A 41 -5.15 -1.38 3.46
CA MET A 41 -4.15 -2.29 2.89
C MET A 41 -3.38 -3.05 3.98
N LYS A 42 -3.06 -2.37 5.09
CA LYS A 42 -2.38 -2.99 6.24
C LYS A 42 -3.25 -4.05 6.92
N GLU A 43 -4.55 -3.79 7.09
CA GLU A 43 -5.49 -4.77 7.64
C GLU A 43 -5.66 -5.98 6.71
N ALA A 44 -5.73 -5.75 5.40
CA ALA A 44 -5.78 -6.84 4.42
C ALA A 44 -4.51 -7.70 4.47
N ALA A 45 -3.32 -7.09 4.56
CA ALA A 45 -2.07 -7.83 4.73
C ALA A 45 -2.07 -8.69 6.00
N ALA A 46 -2.61 -8.18 7.12
CA ALA A 46 -2.72 -8.94 8.36
C ALA A 46 -3.64 -10.17 8.22
N LYS A 47 -4.74 -10.06 7.45
CA LYS A 47 -5.65 -11.19 7.16
C LYS A 47 -4.98 -12.31 6.37
N ILE A 48 -4.03 -12.00 5.48
CA ILE A 48 -3.25 -13.01 4.76
C ILE A 48 -2.41 -13.86 5.73
N THR A 49 -1.95 -13.28 6.83
CA THR A 49 -1.09 -13.95 7.81
C THR A 49 -1.81 -14.48 9.04
N ALA A 50 -3.13 -14.27 9.14
CA ALA A 50 -3.89 -14.65 10.33
C ALA A 50 -3.86 -16.18 10.57
N ASP A 51 -3.93 -16.59 11.84
CA ASP A 51 -3.89 -18.01 12.23
C ASP A 51 -5.16 -18.76 11.79
N ASP A 52 -6.29 -18.06 11.72
CA ASP A 52 -7.62 -18.57 11.33
C ASP A 52 -7.97 -18.29 9.87
N ARG A 53 -6.99 -17.89 9.05
CA ARG A 53 -7.21 -17.56 7.64
C ARG A 53 -7.79 -18.73 6.86
N THR A 54 -8.69 -18.42 5.93
CA THR A 54 -9.21 -19.35 4.92
C THR A 54 -8.81 -18.89 3.51
N ASP A 55 -8.97 -19.77 2.53
CA ASP A 55 -8.76 -19.46 1.12
C ASP A 55 -9.66 -18.29 0.66
N GLU A 56 -10.89 -18.22 1.15
CA GLU A 56 -11.81 -17.11 0.90
C GLU A 56 -11.31 -15.81 1.55
N SER A 57 -10.84 -15.87 2.81
CA SER A 57 -10.35 -14.66 3.48
C SER A 57 -9.08 -14.11 2.82
N ILE A 58 -8.20 -14.99 2.34
CA ILE A 58 -7.02 -14.61 1.56
C ILE A 58 -7.45 -13.98 0.23
N THR A 59 -8.39 -14.61 -0.49
CA THR A 59 -8.90 -14.07 -1.76
C THR A 59 -9.47 -12.67 -1.56
N VAL A 60 -10.32 -12.47 -0.55
CA VAL A 60 -10.86 -11.14 -0.22
C VAL A 60 -9.76 -10.15 0.13
N ALA A 61 -8.75 -10.56 0.89
CA ALA A 61 -7.62 -9.69 1.21
C ALA A 61 -6.82 -9.27 -0.05
N LEU A 62 -6.65 -10.17 -1.01
CA LEU A 62 -5.98 -9.86 -2.28
C LEU A 62 -6.77 -8.81 -3.09
N GLU A 63 -8.10 -8.92 -3.15
CA GLU A 63 -8.96 -7.92 -3.82
C GLU A 63 -8.91 -6.55 -3.13
N VAL A 64 -8.84 -6.53 -1.80
CA VAL A 64 -8.70 -5.27 -1.05
C VAL A 64 -7.33 -4.63 -1.30
N ILE A 65 -6.25 -5.42 -1.37
CA ILE A 65 -4.91 -4.91 -1.67
C ILE A 65 -4.87 -4.35 -3.10
N ASP A 66 -5.51 -5.03 -4.05
CA ASP A 66 -5.63 -4.57 -5.44
C ASP A 66 -6.34 -3.21 -5.53
N TYR A 67 -7.52 -3.09 -4.90
CA TYR A 67 -8.25 -1.83 -4.79
C TYR A 67 -7.37 -0.71 -4.21
N CYS A 68 -6.63 -1.00 -3.15
CA CYS A 68 -5.71 -0.02 -2.55
C CYS A 68 -4.55 0.36 -3.49
N CYS A 69 -4.20 -0.44 -4.50
CA CYS A 69 -3.16 -0.09 -5.47
C CYS A 69 -3.60 1.01 -6.46
N ASP A 70 -4.90 1.29 -6.58
CA ASP A 70 -5.41 2.44 -7.35
C ASP A 70 -4.96 3.78 -6.74
N ASN A 71 -4.62 3.80 -5.45
CA ASN A 71 -3.92 4.91 -4.82
C ASN A 71 -2.39 4.71 -4.93
N PRO A 72 -1.68 5.50 -5.78
CA PRO A 72 -0.25 5.30 -6.01
C PRO A 72 0.60 5.44 -4.74
N ASP A 73 0.17 6.25 -3.77
CA ASP A 73 0.88 6.42 -2.51
C ASP A 73 0.73 5.19 -1.61
N CYS A 74 -0.43 4.53 -1.65
CA CYS A 74 -0.64 3.28 -0.94
C CYS A 74 0.25 2.17 -1.50
N ALA A 75 0.30 2.01 -2.82
CA ALA A 75 1.19 1.05 -3.48
C ALA A 75 2.69 1.31 -3.16
N ARG A 76 3.13 2.57 -3.09
CA ARG A 76 4.50 2.94 -2.68
C ARG A 76 4.82 2.59 -1.22
N ASN A 77 3.80 2.53 -0.37
CA ASN A 77 3.95 2.22 1.04
C ASN A 77 3.81 0.73 1.36
N ALA A 78 3.46 -0.13 0.40
CA ALA A 78 3.16 -1.55 0.61
C ALA A 78 4.21 -2.29 1.46
N GLU A 79 5.50 -2.02 1.27
CA GLU A 79 6.57 -2.59 2.11
C GLU A 79 6.47 -2.15 3.58
N LYS A 80 6.26 -0.85 3.83
CA LYS A 80 6.11 -0.30 5.18
C LYS A 80 4.81 -0.77 5.86
N LEU A 81 3.79 -1.07 5.05
CA LEU A 81 2.51 -1.62 5.51
C LEU A 81 2.58 -3.13 5.75
N GLY A 82 3.72 -3.78 5.49
CA GLY A 82 3.91 -5.20 5.75
C GLY A 82 3.29 -6.12 4.70
N VAL A 83 3.00 -5.61 3.49
CA VAL A 83 2.30 -6.36 2.44
C VAL A 83 3.22 -7.35 1.71
N LEU A 84 4.47 -6.98 1.43
CA LEU A 84 5.30 -7.72 0.48
C LEU A 84 5.62 -9.15 0.92
N GLN A 85 6.00 -9.37 2.18
CA GLN A 85 6.32 -10.73 2.63
C GLN A 85 5.11 -11.67 2.60
N PRO A 86 3.93 -11.30 3.15
CA PRO A 86 2.72 -12.10 3.02
C PRO A 86 2.39 -12.49 1.58
N MET A 87 2.53 -11.55 0.63
CA MET A 87 2.29 -11.82 -0.79
C MET A 87 3.26 -12.85 -1.37
N LEU A 88 4.56 -12.74 -1.02
CA LEU A 88 5.57 -13.71 -1.45
C LEU A 88 5.35 -15.10 -0.83
N ASP A 89 4.88 -15.15 0.41
CA ASP A 89 4.56 -16.41 1.08
C ASP A 89 3.32 -17.06 0.44
N VAL A 90 2.30 -16.28 0.08
CA VAL A 90 1.10 -16.77 -0.62
C VAL A 90 1.45 -17.44 -1.94
N ILE A 91 2.27 -16.80 -2.79
CA ILE A 91 2.63 -17.40 -4.08
C ILE A 91 3.42 -18.71 -3.93
N GLY A 92 4.16 -18.88 -2.84
CA GLY A 92 4.91 -20.10 -2.54
C GLY A 92 4.06 -21.22 -1.94
N THR A 93 3.01 -20.88 -1.19
CA THR A 93 2.23 -21.83 -0.37
C THR A 93 0.88 -22.21 -0.98
N HIS A 94 0.26 -21.33 -1.76
CA HIS A 94 -1.04 -21.57 -2.37
C HIS A 94 -0.87 -21.85 -3.87
N PRO A 95 -1.46 -22.91 -4.44
CA PRO A 95 -1.53 -23.13 -5.88
C PRO A 95 -2.83 -22.55 -6.48
N GLY A 96 -2.94 -22.60 -7.80
CA GLY A 96 -4.19 -22.26 -8.51
C GLY A 96 -4.56 -20.78 -8.45
N ALA A 97 -5.85 -20.49 -8.29
CA ALA A 97 -6.41 -19.15 -8.43
C ALA A 97 -5.82 -18.13 -7.45
N ILE A 98 -5.59 -18.51 -6.19
CA ILE A 98 -5.01 -17.63 -5.17
C ILE A 98 -3.59 -17.21 -5.57
N ARG A 99 -2.78 -18.14 -6.09
CA ARG A 99 -1.43 -17.83 -6.58
C ARG A 99 -1.49 -16.84 -7.73
N THR A 100 -2.33 -17.12 -8.72
CA THR A 100 -2.49 -16.27 -9.91
C THR A 100 -2.87 -14.85 -9.50
N ARG A 101 -3.86 -14.71 -8.61
CA ARG A 101 -4.29 -13.41 -8.12
C ARG A 101 -3.20 -12.69 -7.33
N ALA A 102 -2.49 -13.38 -6.45
CA ALA A 102 -1.36 -12.80 -5.72
C ALA A 102 -0.23 -12.33 -6.66
N LEU A 103 0.04 -13.06 -7.74
CA LEU A 103 1.02 -12.66 -8.76
C LEU A 103 0.57 -11.42 -9.53
N GLU A 104 -0.71 -11.31 -9.87
CA GLU A 104 -1.28 -10.12 -10.53
C GLU A 104 -1.14 -8.88 -9.65
N VAL A 105 -1.47 -8.98 -8.36
CA VAL A 105 -1.29 -7.88 -7.39
C VAL A 105 0.20 -7.54 -7.22
N LEU A 106 1.09 -8.53 -7.13
CA LEU A 106 2.53 -8.30 -7.08
C LEU A 106 3.04 -7.57 -8.34
N ALA A 107 2.50 -7.89 -9.52
CA ALA A 107 2.84 -7.20 -10.75
C ALA A 107 2.47 -5.70 -10.69
N LEU A 108 1.31 -5.37 -10.12
CA LEU A 108 0.89 -3.98 -9.90
C LEU A 108 1.79 -3.27 -8.89
N LEU A 109 2.09 -3.90 -7.76
CA LEU A 109 2.97 -3.35 -6.72
C LEU A 109 4.38 -3.06 -7.25
N PHE A 110 4.92 -3.92 -8.12
CA PHE A 110 6.23 -3.72 -8.73
C PHE A 110 6.20 -2.76 -9.93
N SER A 111 5.05 -2.55 -10.57
CA SER A 111 4.94 -1.72 -11.78
C SER A 111 5.37 -0.29 -11.51
N ASN A 112 6.42 0.17 -12.22
CA ASN A 112 6.97 1.53 -12.11
C ASN A 112 7.30 1.98 -10.67
N ASN A 113 7.58 1.03 -9.76
CA ASN A 113 7.77 1.30 -8.34
C ASN A 113 9.12 0.77 -7.84
N LYS A 114 10.18 1.54 -8.11
CA LYS A 114 11.57 1.16 -7.79
C LYS A 114 11.77 0.80 -6.31
N ASN A 115 11.14 1.55 -5.40
CA ASN A 115 11.26 1.28 -3.95
C ASN A 115 10.73 -0.10 -3.58
N ILE A 116 9.59 -0.48 -4.16
CA ILE A 116 8.96 -1.77 -3.93
C ILE A 116 9.71 -2.89 -4.67
N GLN A 117 10.23 -2.65 -5.87
CA GLN A 117 11.11 -3.59 -6.57
C GLN A 117 12.38 -3.91 -5.74
N GLU A 118 13.04 -2.89 -5.18
CA GLU A 118 14.21 -3.06 -4.32
C GLU A 118 13.88 -3.81 -3.03
N ALA A 119 12.73 -3.52 -2.41
CA ALA A 119 12.25 -4.27 -1.27
C ALA A 119 11.96 -5.74 -1.62
N GLY A 120 11.33 -5.99 -2.77
CA GLY A 120 11.08 -7.33 -3.30
C GLY A 120 12.38 -8.11 -3.50
N ILE A 121 13.42 -7.50 -4.08
CA ILE A 121 14.74 -8.13 -4.23
C ILE A 121 15.31 -8.54 -2.86
N LYS A 122 15.27 -7.65 -1.86
CA LYS A 122 15.76 -7.94 -0.51
C LYS A 122 15.00 -9.08 0.17
N ARG A 123 13.72 -9.27 -0.17
CA ARG A 123 12.84 -10.34 0.34
C ARG A 123 12.93 -11.63 -0.48
N GLY A 124 13.76 -11.68 -1.52
CA GLY A 124 13.92 -12.88 -2.34
C GLY A 124 12.81 -13.08 -3.39
N ALA A 125 12.10 -12.03 -3.79
CA ALA A 125 11.01 -12.11 -4.78
C ALA A 125 11.46 -12.78 -6.09
N LEU A 126 12.67 -12.46 -6.59
CA LEU A 126 13.20 -13.10 -7.80
C LEU A 126 13.34 -14.62 -7.64
N GLN A 127 13.86 -15.08 -6.51
CA GLN A 127 14.02 -16.50 -6.25
C GLN A 127 12.67 -17.20 -6.11
N ALA A 128 11.70 -16.57 -5.45
CA ALA A 128 10.34 -17.06 -5.35
C ALA A 128 9.70 -17.23 -6.73
N LEU A 129 9.76 -16.20 -7.58
CA LEU A 129 9.20 -16.23 -8.94
C LEU A 129 9.86 -17.28 -9.83
N VAL A 130 11.19 -17.40 -9.82
CA VAL A 130 11.92 -18.43 -10.59
C VAL A 130 11.55 -19.84 -10.13
N ASN A 131 11.24 -20.04 -8.85
CA ASN A 131 10.80 -21.35 -8.37
C ASN A 131 9.41 -21.74 -8.86
N LEU A 132 8.58 -20.79 -9.30
CA LEU A 132 7.25 -21.07 -9.87
C LEU A 132 7.29 -21.56 -11.32
N THR A 133 8.42 -21.38 -12.02
CA THR A 133 8.59 -21.78 -13.42
C THR A 133 9.25 -23.15 -13.58
N LYS A 134 9.51 -23.84 -12.47
CA LYS A 134 10.07 -25.20 -12.43
C LYS A 134 8.94 -26.21 -12.25
#